data_AF-A0A1C7AEZ6-F1
#
_entry.id   AF-A0A1C7AEZ6-F1
#
_cell.length_a   1.000
_cell.length_b   1.000
_cell.length_c   1.000
_cell.angle_alpha   90.00
_cell.angle_beta   90.00
_cell.angle_gamma   90.00
#
_symmetry.space_group_name_H-M   'P 1'
#
loop_
_entity.id
_entity.type
_entity.pdbx_description
1 polymer ?
#
loop_
_entity_poly.entity_id
_entity_poly.type
_entity_poly.pdbx_seq_one_letter_code
_entity_poly.pdbx_strand_id
1 'polypeptide(L)' 'MAIDPVCKMRVEPEQAAAKAEYESQTYYFCSAACHKAFTADPHKYLGGHAGHGHGSPQPPGRKQR' A
#
# COMPACT_ATOMS: atom_id res chain seq x y z
N MET A 1 -8.34 -5.52 -5.27
CA MET A 1 -7.25 -4.72 -5.87
C MET A 1 -6.14 -4.57 -4.85
N ALA A 2 -4.92 -4.92 -5.21
CA ALA A 2 -3.75 -4.75 -4.35
C ALA A 2 -2.95 -3.52 -4.79
N ILE A 3 -2.14 -2.97 -3.90
CA ILE A 3 -1.25 -1.84 -4.19
C ILE A 3 0.17 -2.34 -4.10
N ASP A 4 0.94 -2.15 -5.18
CA ASP A 4 2.36 -2.45 -5.20
C ASP A 4 3.10 -1.39 -4.33
N PRO A 5 3.75 -1.78 -3.23
CA PRO A 5 4.39 -0.83 -2.31
C PRO A 5 5.66 -0.19 -2.90
N VAL A 6 6.22 -0.76 -3.98
CA VAL A 6 7.40 -0.22 -4.67
C VAL A 6 7.02 0.92 -5.60
N CYS A 7 6.04 0.70 -6.47
CA CYS A 7 5.63 1.68 -7.48
C CYS A 7 4.35 2.45 -7.15
N LYS A 8 3.65 2.09 -6.06
CA LYS A 8 2.35 2.65 -5.64
C LYS A 8 1.25 2.51 -6.70
N MET A 9 1.43 1.58 -7.63
CA MET A 9 0.46 1.30 -8.68
C MET A 9 -0.57 0.29 -8.17
N ARG A 10 -1.83 0.43 -8.61
CA ARG A 10 -2.82 -0.63 -8.41
C ARG A 10 -2.47 -1.81 -9.30
N VAL A 11 -2.42 -2.97 -8.69
CA VAL A 11 -2.21 -4.25 -9.35
C VAL A 11 -3.37 -5.17 -9.00
N GLU A 12 -3.83 -5.91 -9.99
CA GLU A 12 -4.84 -6.94 -9.76
C GLU A 12 -4.15 -8.25 -9.37
N PRO A 13 -4.63 -8.96 -8.34
CA PRO A 13 -4.06 -10.25 -7.93
C PRO A 13 -3.96 -11.25 -9.08
N GLU A 14 -4.93 -11.22 -9.99
CA GLU A 14 -5.04 -12.10 -11.14
C GLU A 14 -4.07 -11.72 -12.28
N GLN A 15 -3.66 -10.46 -12.33
CA GLN A 15 -2.73 -9.93 -13.34
C GLN A 15 -1.32 -9.69 -12.76
N ALA A 16 -1.11 -10.01 -11.49
CA ALA A 16 0.15 -9.76 -10.81
C ALA A 16 1.24 -10.65 -11.40
N ALA A 17 2.32 -10.02 -11.89
CA ALA A 17 3.46 -10.76 -12.40
C ALA A 17 4.21 -11.52 -11.29
N ALA A 18 4.13 -11.03 -10.05
CA ALA A 18 4.70 -11.67 -8.88
C ALA A 18 3.92 -11.32 -7.61
N LYS A 19 4.05 -12.15 -6.58
CA LYS A 19 3.49 -11.91 -5.23
C LYS A 19 4.46 -12.36 -4.15
N ALA A 20 4.43 -11.72 -2.99
CA ALA A 20 5.21 -12.09 -1.82
C ALA A 20 4.31 -12.09 -0.59
N GLU A 21 4.53 -13.03 0.33
CA GLU A 21 3.92 -13.00 1.65
C GLU A 21 4.87 -12.36 2.65
N TYR A 22 4.38 -11.31 3.33
CA TYR A 22 5.12 -10.59 4.35
C TYR A 22 4.18 -10.24 5.51
N GLU A 23 4.57 -10.51 6.75
CA GLU A 23 3.75 -10.28 7.95
C GLU A 23 2.33 -10.85 7.84
N SER A 24 2.20 -12.05 7.28
CA SER A 24 0.91 -12.72 7.08
C SER A 24 -0.06 -11.99 6.12
N GLN A 25 0.46 -11.04 5.33
CA GLN A 25 -0.23 -10.35 4.23
C GLN A 25 0.40 -10.71 2.89
N THR A 26 -0.44 -10.93 1.88
CA THR A 26 0.01 -11.15 0.50
C THR A 26 0.10 -9.82 -0.25
N TYR A 27 1.32 -9.45 -0.65
CA TYR A 27 1.61 -8.32 -1.51
C TYR A 27 1.73 -8.77 -2.95
N TYR A 28 1.27 -7.94 -3.87
CA TYR A 28 1.28 -8.19 -5.30
C TYR A 28 2.12 -7.13 -6.00
N PHE A 29 2.85 -7.55 -7.02
CA PHE A 29 3.79 -6.70 -7.75
C PHE A 29 3.45 -6.68 -9.23
N CYS A 30 3.58 -5.49 -9.83
CA CYS A 30 3.35 -5.32 -11.26
C CYS A 30 4.43 -6.02 -12.11
N SER A 31 5.61 -6.28 -11.53
CA SER A 31 6.76 -6.88 -12.22
C SER A 31 7.69 -7.62 -11.26
N ALA A 32 8.50 -8.53 -11.81
CA ALA A 32 9.55 -9.22 -11.05
C ALA A 32 10.62 -8.26 -10.48
N ALA A 33 10.82 -7.10 -11.12
CA ALA A 33 11.72 -6.06 -10.63
C ALA A 33 11.20 -5.44 -9.32
N CYS A 34 9.89 -5.14 -9.24
CA CYS A 34 9.27 -4.64 -8.02
C CYS A 34 9.30 -5.71 -6.91
N HIS A 35 9.03 -6.98 -7.24
CA HIS A 35 9.19 -8.08 -6.28
C HIS A 35 10.61 -8.16 -5.72
N LYS A 36 11.65 -8.13 -6.57
CA LYS A 36 13.05 -8.13 -6.11
C LYS A 36 13.38 -6.96 -5.21
N ALA A 37 12.97 -5.74 -5.61
CA ALA A 37 13.19 -4.54 -4.83
C ALA A 37 12.51 -4.65 -3.45
N PHE A 38 11.28 -5.15 -3.40
CA PHE A 38 10.55 -5.38 -2.16
C PHE A 38 11.23 -6.43 -1.28
N THR A 39 11.63 -7.58 -1.83
CA THR A 39 12.32 -8.62 -1.05
C THR A 39 13.69 -8.18 -0.54
N ALA A 40 14.34 -7.21 -1.20
CA ALA A 40 15.60 -6.66 -0.76
C ALA A 40 15.45 -5.76 0.48
N ASP A 41 14.42 -4.90 0.50
CA ASP A 41 14.19 -3.94 1.59
C ASP A 41 12.68 -3.72 1.86
N PRO A 42 11.94 -4.71 2.38
CA PRO A 42 10.48 -4.61 2.52
C PRO A 42 10.09 -3.49 3.49
N HIS A 43 10.85 -3.30 4.57
CA HIS A 43 10.65 -2.24 5.55
C HIS A 43 10.66 -0.83 4.92
N LYS A 44 11.46 -0.61 3.87
CA LYS A 44 11.57 0.69 3.21
C LYS A 44 10.29 1.04 2.45
N TYR A 45 9.64 0.05 1.87
CA TYR A 45 8.41 0.23 1.09
C TYR A 45 7.15 0.16 1.97
N LEU A 46 7.18 -0.64 3.02
CA LEU A 46 6.08 -0.75 4.00
C LEU A 46 6.08 0.38 5.04
N GLY A 47 7.22 1.04 5.27
CA GLY A 47 7.37 2.15 6.23
C GLY A 47 6.70 3.47 5.82
N GLY A 48 6.05 3.52 4.66
CA GLY A 48 5.38 4.70 4.13
C GLY A 48 3.85 4.62 4.22
N HIS A 49 3.31 4.71 5.43
CA HIS A 49 1.90 4.98 5.71
C HIS A 49 0.85 3.98 5.19
N ALA A 50 0.69 2.86 5.88
CA ALA A 50 -0.62 2.19 6.03
C ALA A 50 -1.53 2.91 7.06
N GLY A 51 -1.34 4.21 7.24
CA GLY A 51 -1.97 5.01 8.30
C GLY A 51 -2.25 6.47 7.94
N HIS A 52 -2.18 6.86 6.66
CA HIS A 52 -2.86 8.10 6.26
C HIS A 52 -4.33 7.79 6.00
N GLY A 53 -5.05 7.60 7.10
CA GLY A 53 -6.38 8.16 7.14
C GLY A 53 -6.26 9.65 6.83
N HIS A 54 -6.53 10.03 5.58
CA HIS A 54 -7.14 11.33 5.32
C HIS A 54 -8.57 11.28 5.86
N GLY A 55 -8.71 11.03 7.17
CA GLY A 55 -9.75 11.65 7.96
C GLY A 55 -9.38 13.12 7.96
N SER A 56 -9.96 13.85 7.02
CA SER A 56 -9.84 15.29 6.92
C SER A 56 -9.91 15.88 8.34
N PRO A 57 -8.89 16.63 8.82
CA PRO A 57 -9.01 17.29 10.10
C PRO A 57 -10.23 18.21 10.04
N GLN A 58 -11.10 18.04 11.03
CA GLN A 58 -12.42 18.65 11.18
C GLN A 58 -12.39 20.19 11.06
N PRO A 59 -13.57 20.83 11.00
CA PRO A 59 -13.78 21.82 12.05
C PRO A 59 -15.04 21.56 12.90
N PRO A 60 -15.02 22.01 14.17
CA PRO A 60 -16.11 21.85 15.12
C PRO A 60 -17.26 22.82 14.83
N GLY A 61 -18.40 22.55 15.46
CA GLY A 61 -19.70 23.11 15.14
C GLY A 61 -19.88 24.62 15.24
N ARG A 62 -21.04 25.07 14.76
CA ARG A 62 -21.89 26.12 15.36
C ARG A 62 -23.14 26.33 14.51
N LYS A 63 -24.32 26.12 15.09
CA LYS A 63 -25.33 27.17 15.32
C LYS A 63 -26.64 26.55 15.82
N GLN A 64 -26.84 26.71 17.12
CA GLN A 64 -28.15 26.83 17.75
C GLN A 64 -28.99 27.91 17.06
N ARG A 65 -30.25 27.61 16.73
CA ARG A 65 -31.41 28.50 16.68
C ARG A 65 -32.69 27.71 16.41
#